data_AF-E9GEL4-F1
#
_entry.id   AF-E9GEL4-F1
#
_cell.length_a   1.000
_cell.length_b   1.000
_cell.length_c   1.000
_cell.angle_alpha   90.00
_cell.angle_beta   90.00
_cell.angle_gamma   90.00
#
_symmetry.space_group_name_H-M   'P 1'
#
loop_
_entity.id
_entity.type
_entity.pdbx_description
1 polymer ?
#
loop_
_entity_poly.entity_id
_entity_poly.type
_entity_poly.pdbx_seq_one_letter_code
_entity_poly.pdbx_strand_id
1 'polypeptide(L)'
;MIAISTVNVRFVVLLLLSWSSVSLADATLNLEDQLRTLTQNYMQFKESVETNFEAKFHQLVDKNRQLEEKVIRLESTVRQLESVIALQENTAASKSVDPLTERSSIPRTCREARLMDPSLDSGMHWIDPDGQGVGDDPIYVHCDMTTDTTSIPHDSEGPMDVGHCADPGCYSKAVTYNASLRQMAALANLSSECHQSIKYDCFYAPFEFDGVAFSWWNDKDGNDKFFWAGANTDVHTCQCGLDGNCVESFTKCNCDSAAPEQLADSGVINDKEILPVTRLNFGRTGQEYSSGVHTLGRFECTGQVAVTGMST
;
A
#
# COMPACT_ATOMS: atom_id res chain seq x y z
N MET A 1 -54.42 -19.67 -75.62
CA MET A 1 -53.08 -19.54 -76.22
C MET A 1 -52.77 -18.07 -76.31
N ILE A 2 -51.85 -17.61 -75.47
CA ILE A 2 -51.45 -16.22 -75.31
C ILE A 2 -50.24 -16.02 -76.22
N ALA A 3 -50.34 -15.11 -77.20
CA ALA A 3 -49.22 -14.70 -78.03
C ALA A 3 -48.82 -13.26 -77.63
N ILE A 4 -47.56 -13.16 -77.21
CA ILE A 4 -46.90 -12.02 -76.58
C ILE A 4 -46.48 -11.02 -77.67
N SER A 5 -46.86 -9.75 -77.48
CA SER A 5 -46.38 -8.62 -78.28
C SER A 5 -45.04 -8.12 -77.73
N THR A 6 -44.12 -7.85 -78.64
CA THR A 6 -42.74 -7.42 -78.47
C THR A 6 -42.63 -5.96 -78.00
N VAL A 7 -42.88 -5.71 -76.71
CA VAL A 7 -42.50 -4.47 -76.02
C VAL A 7 -41.96 -4.87 -74.65
N ASN A 8 -40.93 -4.18 -74.14
CA ASN A 8 -40.28 -4.36 -72.82
C ASN A 8 -39.16 -5.40 -72.67
N VAL A 9 -38.10 -5.30 -73.48
CA VAL A 9 -36.79 -5.86 -73.06
C VAL A 9 -35.67 -4.80 -73.09
N ARG A 10 -35.69 -3.84 -74.02
CA ARG A 10 -34.67 -2.77 -74.05
C ARG A 10 -34.82 -1.67 -73.00
N PHE A 11 -36.04 -1.42 -72.49
CA PHE A 11 -36.27 -0.36 -71.49
C PHE A 11 -35.97 -0.82 -70.05
N VAL A 12 -36.13 -2.13 -69.77
CA VAL A 12 -35.91 -2.70 -68.43
C VAL A 12 -34.42 -2.88 -68.13
N VAL A 13 -33.59 -3.16 -69.14
CA VAL A 13 -32.13 -3.33 -68.95
C VAL A 13 -31.41 -2.00 -68.68
N LEU A 14 -31.88 -0.87 -69.25
CA LEU A 14 -31.30 0.46 -68.99
C LEU A 14 -31.72 1.06 -67.64
N LEU A 15 -32.87 0.64 -67.08
CA LEU A 15 -33.33 1.06 -65.74
C LEU A 15 -32.73 0.22 -64.61
N LEU A 16 -32.32 -1.03 -64.87
CA LEU A 16 -31.68 -1.87 -63.86
C LEU A 16 -30.17 -1.58 -63.71
N LEU A 17 -29.49 -1.05 -64.73
CA LEU A 17 -28.09 -0.64 -64.65
C LEU A 17 -27.86 0.73 -63.99
N SER A 18 -28.91 1.55 -63.84
CA SER A 18 -28.86 2.84 -63.14
C SER A 18 -29.31 2.78 -61.69
N TRP A 19 -29.95 1.68 -61.24
CA TRP A 19 -30.36 1.49 -59.84
C TRP A 19 -29.32 0.71 -59.02
N SER A 20 -28.52 -0.16 -59.65
CA SER A 20 -27.43 -0.87 -58.97
C SER A 20 -26.19 -0.01 -58.72
N SER A 21 -25.98 1.04 -59.50
CA SER A 21 -24.83 1.96 -59.36
C SER A 21 -25.04 3.02 -58.28
N VAL A 22 -26.28 3.44 -58.02
CA VAL A 22 -26.62 4.43 -56.99
C VAL A 22 -26.47 3.84 -55.57
N SER A 23 -26.88 2.58 -55.36
CA SER A 23 -26.80 1.94 -54.04
C SER A 23 -25.38 1.51 -53.63
N LEU A 24 -24.49 1.22 -54.57
CA LEU A 24 -23.08 0.95 -54.24
C LEU A 24 -22.31 2.25 -53.98
N ALA A 25 -22.57 3.31 -54.76
CA ALA A 25 -21.90 4.61 -54.59
C ALA A 25 -22.20 5.23 -53.21
N ASP A 26 -23.44 5.20 -52.75
CA ASP A 26 -23.83 5.72 -51.43
C ASP A 26 -23.24 4.87 -50.28
N ALA A 27 -23.17 3.54 -50.45
CA ALA A 27 -22.54 2.66 -49.47
C ALA A 27 -21.01 2.85 -49.41
N THR A 28 -20.36 3.09 -50.56
CA THR A 28 -18.93 3.42 -50.62
C THR A 28 -18.63 4.80 -50.02
N LEU A 29 -19.51 5.80 -50.25
CA LEU A 29 -19.37 7.12 -49.65
C LEU A 29 -19.46 7.05 -48.11
N ASN A 30 -20.42 6.28 -47.60
CA ASN A 30 -20.61 6.05 -46.17
C ASN A 30 -19.41 5.34 -45.52
N LEU A 31 -18.83 4.34 -46.19
CA LEU A 31 -17.64 3.65 -45.69
C LEU A 31 -16.39 4.54 -45.71
N GLU A 32 -16.23 5.38 -46.75
CA GLU A 32 -15.14 6.36 -46.83
C GLU A 32 -15.25 7.42 -45.72
N ASP A 33 -16.46 7.91 -45.42
CA ASP A 33 -16.70 8.86 -44.34
C ASP A 33 -16.45 8.24 -42.95
N GLN A 34 -16.84 6.97 -42.76
CA GLN A 34 -16.50 6.22 -41.54
C GLN A 34 -14.98 6.02 -41.39
N LEU A 35 -14.28 5.68 -42.47
CA LEU A 35 -12.82 5.51 -42.46
C LEU A 35 -12.10 6.84 -42.17
N ARG A 36 -12.60 7.95 -42.73
CA ARG A 36 -12.10 9.30 -42.43
C ARG A 36 -12.30 9.66 -40.97
N THR A 37 -13.48 9.39 -40.43
CA THR A 37 -13.80 9.65 -39.02
C THR A 37 -12.91 8.82 -38.09
N LEU A 38 -12.74 7.53 -38.38
CA LEU A 38 -11.86 6.64 -37.61
C LEU A 38 -10.40 7.12 -37.66
N THR A 39 -9.94 7.57 -38.83
CA THR A 39 -8.59 8.11 -39.02
C THR A 39 -8.41 9.39 -38.19
N GLN A 40 -9.38 10.30 -38.19
CA GLN A 40 -9.34 11.52 -37.37
C GLN A 40 -9.32 11.22 -35.88
N ASN A 41 -10.18 10.31 -35.42
CA ASN A 41 -10.22 9.88 -34.02
C ASN A 41 -8.90 9.22 -33.59
N TYR A 42 -8.32 8.39 -34.45
CA TYR A 42 -7.01 7.78 -34.19
C TYR A 42 -5.91 8.83 -34.08
N MET A 43 -5.87 9.81 -34.98
CA MET A 43 -4.87 10.89 -34.94
C MET A 43 -5.02 11.76 -33.69
N GLN A 44 -6.25 12.12 -33.31
CA GLN A 44 -6.53 12.89 -32.11
C GLN A 44 -6.19 12.11 -30.83
N PHE A 45 -6.54 10.82 -30.78
CA PHE A 45 -6.18 9.95 -29.66
C PHE A 45 -4.66 9.81 -29.54
N LYS A 46 -3.95 9.59 -30.66
CA LYS A 46 -2.50 9.50 -30.70
C LYS A 46 -1.85 10.78 -30.16
N GLU A 47 -2.27 11.94 -30.63
CA GLU A 47 -1.74 13.23 -30.16
C GLU A 47 -2.03 13.46 -28.66
N SER A 48 -3.24 13.10 -28.20
CA SER A 48 -3.60 13.18 -26.78
C SER A 48 -2.74 12.27 -25.90
N VAL A 49 -2.40 11.06 -26.37
CA VAL A 49 -1.55 10.13 -25.64
C VAL A 49 -0.10 10.63 -25.62
N GLU A 50 0.42 11.08 -26.77
CA GLU A 50 1.80 11.61 -26.88
C GLU A 50 1.99 12.82 -25.97
N THR A 51 1.07 13.79 -26.00
CA THR A 51 1.13 14.98 -25.15
C THR A 51 0.99 14.67 -23.66
N ASN A 52 0.11 13.74 -23.28
CA ASN A 52 -0.04 13.32 -21.88
C ASN A 52 1.21 12.57 -21.37
N PHE A 53 1.78 11.70 -22.21
CA PHE A 53 3.01 10.99 -21.89
C PHE A 53 4.18 11.96 -21.72
N GLU A 54 4.33 12.93 -22.62
CA GLU A 54 5.40 13.93 -22.55
C GLU A 54 5.25 14.84 -21.32
N ALA A 55 4.03 15.25 -20.98
CA ALA A 55 3.76 16.00 -19.75
C ALA A 55 4.13 15.20 -18.50
N LYS A 56 3.75 13.91 -18.42
CA LYS A 56 4.12 13.04 -17.29
C LYS A 56 5.63 12.79 -17.23
N PHE A 57 6.28 12.62 -18.37
CA PHE A 57 7.72 12.43 -18.45
C PHE A 57 8.46 13.65 -17.90
N HIS A 58 8.08 14.86 -18.35
CA HIS A 58 8.64 16.10 -17.82
C HIS A 58 8.38 16.26 -16.31
N GLN A 59 7.18 15.94 -15.84
CA GLN A 59 6.87 15.96 -14.41
C GLN A 59 7.76 14.99 -13.61
N LEU A 60 8.05 13.80 -14.15
CA LEU A 60 8.91 12.82 -13.52
C LEU A 60 10.38 13.29 -13.49
N VAL A 61 10.85 13.88 -14.58
CA VAL A 61 12.20 14.47 -14.68
C VAL A 61 12.39 15.59 -13.66
N ASP A 62 11.39 16.48 -13.50
CA ASP A 62 11.45 17.54 -12.49
C ASP A 62 11.46 16.99 -11.06
N LYS A 63 10.65 15.97 -10.77
CA LYS A 63 10.67 15.29 -9.47
C LYS A 63 12.02 14.63 -9.19
N ASN A 64 12.62 13.98 -10.18
CA ASN A 64 13.95 13.38 -10.02
C ASN A 64 15.03 14.43 -9.75
N ARG A 65 15.00 15.56 -10.47
CA ARG A 65 15.92 16.69 -10.18
C ARG A 65 15.75 17.21 -8.75
N GLN A 66 14.52 17.38 -8.27
CA GLN A 66 14.27 17.81 -6.89
C GLN A 66 14.77 16.78 -5.87
N LEU A 67 14.64 15.49 -6.16
CA LEU A 67 15.18 14.43 -5.31
C LEU A 67 16.71 14.46 -5.27
N GLU A 68 17.37 14.63 -6.41
CA GLU A 68 18.83 14.78 -6.49
C GLU A 68 19.32 15.97 -5.66
N GLU A 69 18.66 17.12 -5.74
CA GLU A 69 18.98 18.29 -4.92
C GLU A 69 18.81 18.01 -3.41
N LYS A 70 17.78 17.25 -3.02
CA LYS A 70 17.59 16.83 -1.63
C LYS A 70 18.68 15.88 -1.16
N VAL A 71 19.11 14.93 -1.99
CA VAL A 71 20.20 13.99 -1.68
C VAL A 71 21.50 14.76 -1.45
N ILE A 72 21.87 15.67 -2.35
CA ILE A 72 23.07 16.51 -2.20
C ILE A 72 23.03 17.32 -0.89
N ARG A 73 21.85 17.86 -0.54
CA ARG A 73 21.68 18.61 0.70
C ARG A 73 21.84 17.72 1.93
N LEU A 74 21.23 16.54 1.94
CA LEU A 74 21.35 15.55 3.00
C LEU A 74 22.82 15.10 3.17
N GLU A 75 23.51 14.79 2.08
CA GLU A 75 24.94 14.44 2.12
C GLU A 75 25.79 15.55 2.74
N SER A 76 25.51 16.81 2.40
CA SER A 76 26.18 17.97 3.02
C SER A 76 25.92 18.03 4.53
N THR A 77 24.67 17.83 4.95
CA THR A 77 24.31 17.79 6.38
C THR A 77 25.00 16.64 7.11
N VAL A 78 25.09 15.45 6.50
CA VAL A 78 25.80 14.30 7.08
C VAL A 78 27.28 14.62 7.26
N ARG A 79 27.96 15.16 6.24
CA ARG A 79 29.38 15.57 6.36
C ARG A 79 29.57 16.62 7.46
N GLN A 80 28.63 17.55 7.59
CA GLN A 80 28.67 18.55 8.66
C GLN A 80 28.53 17.89 10.04
N LEU A 81 27.59 16.95 10.20
CA LEU A 81 27.42 16.19 11.44
C LEU A 81 28.66 15.35 11.78
N GLU A 82 29.25 14.67 10.79
CA GLU A 82 30.51 13.92 10.96
C GLU A 82 31.64 14.81 11.48
N SER A 83 31.75 16.04 10.94
CA SER A 83 32.76 17.00 11.43
C SER A 83 32.50 17.47 12.86
N VAL A 84 31.24 17.62 13.26
CA VAL A 84 30.86 17.97 14.64
C VAL A 84 31.17 16.83 15.60
N ILE A 85 30.89 15.59 15.22
CA ILE A 85 31.22 14.39 16.00
C ILE A 85 32.74 14.30 16.21
N ALA A 86 33.54 14.49 15.15
CA ALA A 86 35.00 14.49 15.25
C ALA A 86 35.56 15.61 16.17
N LEU A 87 34.87 16.75 16.28
CA LEU A 87 35.23 17.82 17.22
C LEU A 87 34.85 17.50 18.67
N GLN A 88 33.76 16.75 18.88
CA GLN A 88 33.33 16.27 20.20
C GLN A 88 34.29 15.19 20.75
N GLU A 89 34.81 14.32 19.89
CA GLU A 89 35.79 13.30 20.28
C GLU A 89 37.13 13.91 20.76
N ASN A 90 37.53 15.06 20.20
CA ASN A 90 38.74 15.78 20.61
C ASN A 90 38.58 16.59 21.92
N THR A 91 37.35 16.91 22.32
CA THR A 91 37.06 17.58 23.61
C THR A 91 36.84 16.58 24.76
N ALA A 92 36.63 15.30 24.46
CA ALA A 92 36.52 14.22 25.44
C ALA A 92 37.88 13.77 26.03
N ALA A 93 39.02 14.14 25.43
CA ALA A 93 40.35 13.75 25.90
C ALA A 93 40.87 14.57 27.11
N SER A 94 40.09 15.52 27.63
CA SER A 94 40.46 16.37 28.78
C SER A 94 39.26 16.64 29.68
N LYS A 95 38.74 15.60 30.33
CA LYS A 95 38.00 15.71 31.61
C LYS A 95 37.94 14.35 32.28
N SER A 96 38.93 14.06 33.12
CA SER A 96 38.79 13.10 34.20
C SER A 96 37.87 13.71 35.26
N VAL A 97 36.57 13.44 35.18
CA VAL A 97 35.65 13.56 36.31
C VAL A 97 34.78 12.31 36.26
N ASP A 98 34.95 11.44 37.25
CA ASP A 98 34.04 10.34 37.52
C ASP A 98 33.05 10.83 38.57
N PRO A 99 31.76 10.97 38.23
CA PRO A 99 30.69 10.76 39.18
C PRO A 99 29.69 9.77 38.60
N LEU A 100 29.58 8.61 39.24
CA LEU A 100 28.43 7.72 39.19
C LEU A 100 27.14 8.49 39.54
N THR A 101 26.53 9.17 38.56
CA THR A 101 25.14 9.65 38.49
C THR A 101 24.93 10.39 37.16
N GLU A 102 23.90 10.00 36.42
CA GLU A 102 23.47 10.48 35.09
C GLU A 102 24.20 9.91 33.86
N ARG A 103 24.18 8.57 33.70
CA ARG A 103 23.84 8.08 32.36
C ARG A 103 22.39 8.48 32.15
N SER A 104 22.13 9.48 31.31
CA SER A 104 20.77 9.80 30.86
C SER A 104 20.13 8.49 30.39
N SER A 105 19.19 7.96 31.16
CA SER A 105 18.56 6.68 30.88
C SER A 105 17.74 6.84 29.61
N ILE A 106 17.99 6.01 28.60
CA ILE A 106 17.18 6.04 27.38
C ILE A 106 15.76 5.61 27.77
N PRO A 107 14.72 6.41 27.46
CA PRO A 107 13.35 6.08 27.82
C PRO A 107 12.93 4.78 27.12
N ARG A 108 12.12 3.94 27.77
CA ARG A 108 11.71 2.64 27.20
C ARG A 108 10.55 2.76 26.20
N THR A 109 9.82 3.87 26.25
CA THR A 109 8.67 4.16 25.40
C THR A 109 8.60 5.65 25.07
N CYS A 110 7.86 6.04 24.03
CA CYS A 110 7.59 7.45 23.74
C CYS A 110 6.88 8.17 24.88
N ARG A 111 5.98 7.48 25.58
CA ARG A 111 5.33 8.00 26.79
C ARG A 111 6.34 8.36 27.87
N GLU A 112 7.27 7.46 28.14
CA GLU A 112 8.33 7.70 29.13
C GLU A 112 9.21 8.87 28.70
N ALA A 113 9.57 8.97 27.41
CA ALA A 113 10.31 10.10 26.87
C ALA A 113 9.59 11.42 27.15
N ARG A 114 8.28 11.50 26.87
CA ARG A 114 7.46 12.69 27.15
C ARG A 114 7.35 13.02 28.64
N LEU A 115 7.30 12.01 29.51
CA LEU A 115 7.27 12.22 30.97
C LEU A 115 8.61 12.73 31.51
N MET A 116 9.72 12.27 30.93
CA MET A 116 11.06 12.74 31.27
C MET A 116 11.30 14.18 30.78
N ASP A 117 10.84 14.50 29.58
CA ASP A 117 10.92 15.83 29.00
C ASP A 117 9.60 16.22 28.32
N PRO A 118 8.71 16.95 29.03
CA PRO A 118 7.44 17.43 28.49
C PRO A 118 7.57 18.44 27.35
N SER A 119 8.78 18.92 27.05
CA SER A 119 9.04 19.85 25.94
C SER A 119 9.37 19.15 24.62
N LEU A 120 9.47 17.81 24.62
CA LEU A 120 9.71 17.05 23.39
C LEU A 120 8.55 17.19 22.40
N ASP A 121 8.89 17.54 21.17
CA ASP A 121 7.96 17.55 20.04
C ASP A 121 7.77 16.13 19.47
N SER A 122 6.62 15.89 18.82
CA SER A 122 6.39 14.68 18.03
C SER A 122 7.43 14.57 16.91
N GLY A 123 7.95 13.36 16.67
CA GLY A 123 9.02 13.14 15.72
C GLY A 123 9.78 11.85 15.97
N MET A 124 10.99 11.73 15.42
CA MET A 124 11.81 10.53 15.59
C MET A 124 12.69 10.62 16.84
N HIS A 125 12.57 9.64 17.74
CA HIS A 125 13.27 9.59 19.02
C HIS A 125 13.86 8.21 19.28
N TRP A 126 14.92 8.17 20.09
CA TRP A 126 15.51 6.91 20.56
C TRP A 126 14.77 6.41 21.80
N ILE A 127 14.40 5.14 21.79
CA ILE A 127 13.84 4.45 22.95
C ILE A 127 14.51 3.08 23.12
N ASP A 128 14.42 2.52 24.32
CA ASP A 128 14.97 1.20 24.65
C ASP A 128 13.96 0.31 25.40
N PRO A 129 12.98 -0.27 24.67
CA PRO A 129 11.91 -1.07 25.26
C PRO A 129 12.39 -2.25 26.11
N ASP A 130 13.35 -3.04 25.64
CA ASP A 130 13.88 -4.19 26.40
C ASP A 130 14.89 -3.81 27.49
N GLY A 131 15.39 -2.57 27.45
CA GLY A 131 15.96 -1.83 28.57
C GLY A 131 17.47 -1.69 28.48
N GLN A 132 17.99 -0.61 29.06
CA GLN A 132 19.39 -0.24 28.86
C GLN A 132 20.39 -1.33 29.29
N GLY A 133 21.15 -1.81 28.32
CA GLY A 133 22.13 -2.88 28.50
C GLY A 133 21.52 -4.29 28.64
N VAL A 134 20.25 -4.45 28.31
CA VAL A 134 19.52 -5.71 28.33
C VAL A 134 19.06 -6.06 26.92
N GLY A 135 19.69 -7.05 26.30
CA GLY A 135 19.21 -7.54 25.00
C GLY A 135 19.80 -6.79 23.82
N ASP A 136 18.92 -6.17 23.03
CA ASP A 136 19.30 -5.54 21.77
C ASP A 136 19.56 -4.04 21.97
N ASP A 137 20.19 -3.40 20.97
CA ASP A 137 20.43 -1.95 21.03
C ASP A 137 19.11 -1.14 20.99
N PRO A 138 19.11 0.12 21.49
CA PRO A 138 17.99 1.03 21.38
C PRO A 138 17.49 1.19 19.94
N ILE A 139 16.21 1.51 19.78
CA ILE A 139 15.54 1.65 18.48
C ILE A 139 15.13 3.10 18.21
N TYR A 140 15.16 3.50 16.94
CA TYR A 140 14.78 4.84 16.50
C TYR A 140 13.37 4.83 15.90
N VAL A 141 12.42 5.38 16.63
CA VAL A 141 10.97 5.25 16.38
C VAL A 141 10.32 6.61 16.22
N HIS A 142 9.13 6.64 15.62
CA HIS A 142 8.33 7.86 15.62
C HIS A 142 7.48 7.93 16.89
N CYS A 143 7.65 8.98 17.68
CA CYS A 143 6.80 9.30 18.80
C CYS A 143 5.80 10.38 18.43
N ASP A 144 4.50 10.10 18.62
CA ASP A 144 3.51 11.16 18.73
C ASP A 144 3.32 11.51 20.21
N MET A 145 3.94 12.61 20.63
CA MET A 145 3.90 13.08 22.03
C MET A 145 2.51 13.57 22.44
N THR A 146 1.62 13.87 21.48
CA THR A 146 0.23 14.25 21.77
C THR A 146 -0.58 13.06 22.27
N THR A 147 -0.35 11.90 21.67
CA THR A 147 -1.12 10.66 21.91
C THR A 147 -0.34 9.59 22.70
N ASP A 148 0.93 9.83 23.01
CA ASP A 148 1.88 8.85 23.55
C ASP A 148 2.15 7.65 22.62
N THR A 149 1.90 7.80 21.32
CA THR A 149 2.02 6.69 20.38
C THR A 149 3.47 6.46 20.00
N THR A 150 3.90 5.20 20.09
CA THR A 150 5.18 4.71 19.57
C THR A 150 4.93 3.97 18.27
N SER A 151 5.36 4.51 17.13
CA SER A 151 5.20 3.90 15.81
C SER A 151 6.54 3.45 15.25
N ILE A 152 6.65 2.17 14.87
CA ILE A 152 7.91 1.58 14.37
C ILE A 152 7.92 1.53 12.84
N PRO A 153 8.88 2.22 12.18
CA PRO A 153 8.96 2.22 10.72
C PRO A 153 9.36 0.86 10.12
N HIS A 154 8.95 0.62 8.88
CA HIS A 154 9.34 -0.56 8.10
C HIS A 154 9.38 -0.28 6.58
N ASP A 155 9.86 -1.27 5.82
CA ASP A 155 10.09 -1.17 4.37
C ASP A 155 8.83 -1.34 3.48
N SER A 156 7.63 -1.38 4.07
CA SER A 156 6.38 -1.73 3.38
C SER A 156 5.21 -0.77 3.65
N GLU A 157 5.53 0.48 4.00
CA GLU A 157 4.53 1.51 4.36
C GLU A 157 3.78 2.12 3.16
N GLY A 158 4.35 1.98 1.95
CA GLY A 158 3.75 2.50 0.72
C GLY A 158 2.90 1.46 -0.02
N PRO A 159 2.05 1.89 -0.98
CA PRO A 159 1.32 0.97 -1.84
C PRO A 159 2.25 0.07 -2.65
N MET A 160 2.03 -1.24 -2.61
CA MET A 160 2.80 -2.24 -3.34
C MET A 160 1.89 -3.10 -4.21
N ASP A 161 2.21 -3.14 -5.51
CA ASP A 161 1.51 -3.97 -6.49
C ASP A 161 1.88 -5.45 -6.29
N VAL A 162 0.86 -6.31 -6.22
CA VAL A 162 0.98 -7.77 -6.16
C VAL A 162 1.49 -8.32 -7.51
N GLY A 163 1.22 -7.63 -8.61
CA GLY A 163 1.51 -8.08 -9.96
C GLY A 163 0.69 -9.32 -10.34
N HIS A 164 1.21 -10.12 -11.27
CA HIS A 164 0.54 -11.33 -11.72
C HIS A 164 0.87 -12.53 -10.82
N CYS A 165 -0.12 -12.94 -10.02
CA CYS A 165 -0.01 -14.09 -9.15
C CYS A 165 -1.27 -14.96 -9.19
N ALA A 166 -1.20 -16.11 -9.86
CA ALA A 166 -2.35 -17.01 -10.00
C ALA A 166 -2.56 -17.90 -8.76
N ASP A 167 -1.48 -18.51 -8.25
CA ASP A 167 -1.54 -19.50 -7.19
C ASP A 167 -1.68 -18.85 -5.79
N PRO A 168 -2.23 -19.57 -4.80
CA PRO A 168 -2.30 -19.09 -3.42
C PRO A 168 -0.95 -18.59 -2.88
N GLY A 169 -0.91 -17.35 -2.40
CA GLY A 169 0.28 -16.74 -1.79
C GLY A 169 1.54 -16.71 -2.67
N CYS A 170 1.41 -16.82 -3.99
CA CYS A 170 2.60 -16.84 -4.85
C CYS A 170 3.31 -15.47 -4.89
N TYR A 171 2.59 -14.39 -4.56
CA TYR A 171 3.18 -13.14 -4.12
C TYR A 171 3.41 -13.23 -2.60
N SER A 172 4.63 -12.93 -2.18
CA SER A 172 5.00 -12.90 -0.76
C SER A 172 5.97 -11.76 -0.48
N LYS A 173 5.55 -10.84 0.40
CA LYS A 173 6.36 -9.70 0.86
C LYS A 173 6.68 -9.84 2.33
N ALA A 174 7.93 -10.19 2.64
CA ALA A 174 8.46 -10.09 4.00
C ALA A 174 8.60 -8.62 4.41
N VAL A 175 8.23 -8.31 5.65
CA VAL A 175 8.28 -6.95 6.21
C VAL A 175 9.56 -6.80 7.04
N THR A 176 10.36 -5.80 6.72
CA THR A 176 11.60 -5.49 7.44
C THR A 176 11.40 -4.22 8.26
N TYR A 177 11.34 -4.38 9.58
CA TYR A 177 11.20 -3.27 10.53
C TYR A 177 12.56 -2.67 10.88
N ASN A 178 12.56 -1.37 11.21
CA ASN A 178 13.71 -0.66 11.78
C ASN A 178 13.87 -0.95 13.29
N ALA A 179 13.48 -2.15 13.73
CA ALA A 179 13.60 -2.66 15.09
C ALA A 179 13.62 -4.19 15.05
N SER A 180 14.25 -4.81 16.05
CA SER A 180 14.19 -6.26 16.22
C SER A 180 12.82 -6.71 16.72
N LEU A 181 12.41 -7.95 16.40
CA LEU A 181 11.19 -8.55 16.98
C LEU A 181 11.21 -8.55 18.52
N ARG A 182 12.40 -8.67 19.13
CA ARG A 182 12.57 -8.63 20.58
C ARG A 182 12.24 -7.25 21.15
N GLN A 183 12.75 -6.17 20.54
CA GLN A 183 12.42 -4.80 20.96
C GLN A 183 10.92 -4.51 20.77
N MET A 184 10.33 -4.96 19.67
CA MET A 184 8.90 -4.79 19.42
C MET A 184 8.03 -5.58 20.41
N ALA A 185 8.42 -6.79 20.77
CA ALA A 185 7.74 -7.57 21.80
C ALA A 185 7.85 -6.93 23.18
N ALA A 186 9.01 -6.38 23.53
CA ALA A 186 9.18 -5.62 24.78
C ALA A 186 8.30 -4.37 24.80
N LEU A 187 8.21 -3.63 23.70
CA LEU A 187 7.31 -2.49 23.56
C LEU A 187 5.84 -2.92 23.75
N ALA A 188 5.41 -3.99 23.08
CA ALA A 188 4.05 -4.52 23.21
C ALA A 188 3.70 -4.93 24.65
N ASN A 189 4.66 -5.49 25.38
CA ASN A 189 4.51 -5.85 26.79
C ASN A 189 4.41 -4.64 27.71
N LEU A 190 5.06 -3.53 27.38
CA LEU A 190 5.00 -2.29 28.15
C LEU A 190 3.72 -1.49 27.87
N SER A 191 3.15 -1.63 26.67
CA SER A 191 1.99 -0.88 26.21
C SER A 191 0.64 -1.51 26.57
N SER A 192 -0.40 -0.69 26.75
CA SER A 192 -1.75 -1.21 27.01
C SER A 192 -2.35 -1.86 25.77
N GLU A 193 -2.13 -1.27 24.61
CA GLU A 193 -2.61 -1.74 23.33
C GLU A 193 -1.56 -1.53 22.25
N CYS A 194 -1.60 -2.38 21.23
CA CYS A 194 -0.88 -2.16 19.99
C CYS A 194 -1.79 -2.51 18.82
N HIS A 195 -1.58 -1.83 17.70
CA HIS A 195 -2.35 -2.02 16.50
C HIS A 195 -1.50 -1.87 15.25
N GLN A 196 -2.01 -2.41 14.15
CA GLN A 196 -1.41 -2.28 12.84
C GLN A 196 -2.49 -2.30 11.76
N SER A 197 -2.46 -1.33 10.85
CA SER A 197 -3.44 -1.24 9.77
C SER A 197 -2.99 -2.00 8.53
N ILE A 198 -3.93 -2.63 7.83
CA ILE A 198 -3.73 -3.24 6.51
C ILE A 198 -4.80 -2.68 5.58
N LYS A 199 -4.40 -2.36 4.35
CA LYS A 199 -5.31 -2.06 3.25
C LYS A 199 -4.97 -2.91 2.04
N TYR A 200 -5.99 -3.40 1.35
CA TYR A 200 -5.86 -4.07 0.07
C TYR A 200 -6.89 -3.51 -0.91
N ASP A 201 -6.41 -2.88 -1.98
CA ASP A 201 -7.20 -2.46 -3.14
C ASP A 201 -7.19 -3.62 -4.16
N CYS A 202 -8.37 -4.05 -4.61
CA CYS A 202 -8.54 -5.30 -5.34
C CYS A 202 -9.52 -5.19 -6.51
N PHE A 203 -9.25 -5.92 -7.58
CA PHE A 203 -10.17 -6.15 -8.70
C PHE A 203 -10.04 -7.60 -9.16
N TYR A 204 -11.10 -8.40 -9.02
CA TYR A 204 -11.07 -9.86 -9.23
C TYR A 204 -9.91 -10.57 -8.53
N ALA A 205 -9.54 -10.13 -7.32
CA ALA A 205 -8.43 -10.64 -6.53
C ALA A 205 -8.88 -10.97 -5.10
N PRO A 206 -9.71 -12.02 -4.92
CA PRO A 206 -10.28 -12.37 -3.63
C PRO A 206 -9.26 -12.91 -2.63
N PHE A 207 -9.56 -12.74 -1.35
CA PHE A 207 -8.79 -13.37 -0.27
C PHE A 207 -9.09 -14.86 -0.19
N GLU A 208 -10.36 -15.24 -0.36
CA GLU A 208 -10.85 -16.62 -0.40
C GLU A 208 -11.72 -16.84 -1.65
N PHE A 209 -11.48 -17.93 -2.39
CA PHE A 209 -12.29 -18.29 -3.56
C PHE A 209 -12.54 -19.80 -3.58
N ASP A 210 -13.81 -20.21 -3.72
CA ASP A 210 -14.24 -21.61 -3.68
C ASP A 210 -13.72 -22.40 -2.46
N GLY A 211 -13.67 -21.75 -1.29
CA GLY A 211 -13.18 -22.34 -0.03
C GLY A 211 -11.67 -22.51 0.05
N VAL A 212 -10.92 -21.94 -0.90
CA VAL A 212 -9.45 -21.90 -0.89
C VAL A 212 -8.99 -20.50 -0.52
N ALA A 213 -8.14 -20.39 0.50
CA ALA A 213 -7.49 -19.14 0.85
C ALA A 213 -6.36 -18.84 -0.14
N PHE A 214 -6.42 -17.69 -0.81
CA PHE A 214 -5.39 -17.18 -1.71
C PHE A 214 -4.48 -16.14 -1.06
N SER A 215 -4.95 -15.51 0.02
CA SER A 215 -4.24 -14.42 0.69
C SER A 215 -4.30 -14.56 2.21
N TRP A 216 -3.20 -14.21 2.87
CA TRP A 216 -3.05 -14.23 4.32
C TRP A 216 -1.85 -13.38 4.74
N TRP A 217 -1.78 -13.02 6.01
CA TRP A 217 -0.60 -12.40 6.60
C TRP A 217 0.00 -13.31 7.68
N ASN A 218 1.28 -13.15 7.99
CA ASN A 218 1.95 -13.91 9.02
C ASN A 218 2.14 -13.08 10.29
N ASP A 219 1.82 -13.69 11.44
CA ASP A 219 2.04 -13.10 12.75
C ASP A 219 3.53 -13.04 13.14
N LYS A 220 3.83 -12.51 14.33
CA LYS A 220 5.20 -12.41 14.86
C LYS A 220 5.93 -13.75 14.99
N ASP A 221 5.18 -14.85 15.09
CA ASP A 221 5.70 -16.21 15.23
C ASP A 221 5.69 -16.97 13.88
N GLY A 222 5.23 -16.31 12.81
CA GLY A 222 5.17 -16.85 11.45
C GLY A 222 3.90 -17.62 11.12
N ASN A 223 2.89 -17.66 11.99
CA ASN A 223 1.65 -18.37 11.71
C ASN A 223 0.75 -17.57 10.75
N ASP A 224 0.07 -18.29 9.86
CA ASP A 224 -0.87 -17.70 8.91
C ASP A 224 -2.13 -17.17 9.61
N LYS A 225 -2.58 -15.98 9.21
CA LYS A 225 -3.80 -15.31 9.70
C LYS A 225 -4.64 -14.86 8.51
N PHE A 226 -5.95 -15.11 8.60
CA PHE A 226 -6.91 -14.91 7.50
C PHE A 226 -7.91 -13.77 7.75
N PHE A 227 -7.86 -13.15 8.92
CA PHE A 227 -8.66 -11.97 9.23
C PHE A 227 -7.87 -10.70 8.90
N TRP A 228 -8.54 -9.63 8.48
CA TRP A 228 -7.93 -8.38 8.03
C TRP A 228 -8.32 -7.18 8.91
N ALA A 229 -9.14 -7.41 9.95
CA ALA A 229 -9.54 -6.41 10.93
C ALA A 229 -9.89 -7.06 12.29
N GLY A 230 -9.62 -6.34 13.38
CA GLY A 230 -9.93 -6.74 14.75
C GLY A 230 -8.89 -7.68 15.37
N ALA A 231 -9.37 -8.59 16.21
CA ALA A 231 -8.57 -9.57 16.96
C ALA A 231 -9.10 -11.00 16.80
N ASN A 232 -9.97 -11.24 15.82
CA ASN A 232 -10.62 -12.55 15.65
C ASN A 232 -9.71 -13.50 14.88
N THR A 233 -8.83 -14.20 15.58
CA THR A 233 -7.72 -14.97 15.00
C THR A 233 -8.13 -16.16 14.13
N ASP A 234 -9.37 -16.62 14.24
CA ASP A 234 -9.78 -17.94 13.75
C ASP A 234 -10.70 -17.89 12.53
N VAL A 235 -11.16 -16.70 12.14
CA VAL A 235 -12.18 -16.55 11.09
C VAL A 235 -11.70 -15.59 10.02
N HIS A 236 -11.78 -16.02 8.75
CA HIS A 236 -11.62 -15.11 7.63
C HIS A 236 -12.69 -14.01 7.69
N THR A 237 -12.26 -12.76 7.87
CA THR A 237 -13.13 -11.58 7.98
C THR A 237 -12.32 -10.33 7.71
N CYS A 238 -12.98 -9.22 7.45
CA CYS A 238 -12.39 -7.88 7.34
C CYS A 238 -13.38 -6.87 7.93
N GLN A 239 -13.04 -5.58 7.87
CA GLN A 239 -13.84 -4.55 8.52
C GLN A 239 -15.29 -4.50 8.00
N CYS A 240 -15.51 -4.57 6.69
CA CYS A 240 -16.89 -4.53 6.17
C CYS A 240 -17.71 -5.76 6.58
N GLY A 241 -17.06 -6.91 6.75
CA GLY A 241 -17.67 -8.14 7.22
C GLY A 241 -18.08 -8.04 8.68
N LEU A 242 -17.23 -7.42 9.52
CA LEU A 242 -17.55 -7.11 10.91
C LEU A 242 -18.70 -6.12 11.04
N ASP A 243 -18.73 -5.10 10.18
CA ASP A 243 -19.74 -4.05 10.18
C ASP A 243 -21.05 -4.47 9.49
N GLY A 244 -21.03 -5.58 8.73
CA GLY A 244 -22.16 -6.06 7.93
C GLY A 244 -22.53 -5.14 6.77
N ASN A 245 -21.55 -4.44 6.21
CA ASN A 245 -21.75 -3.40 5.19
C ASN A 245 -20.92 -3.61 3.90
N CYS A 246 -20.42 -4.83 3.66
CA CYS A 246 -19.75 -5.15 2.39
C CYS A 246 -20.69 -4.93 1.20
N VAL A 247 -20.10 -4.64 0.03
CA VAL A 247 -20.83 -4.37 -1.22
C VAL A 247 -21.78 -5.52 -1.57
N GLU A 248 -21.31 -6.76 -1.46
CA GLU A 248 -22.14 -7.95 -1.60
C GLU A 248 -22.47 -8.51 -0.22
N SER A 249 -23.75 -8.49 0.17
CA SER A 249 -24.20 -8.88 1.52
C SER A 249 -23.91 -10.34 1.94
N PHE A 250 -23.54 -11.20 0.99
CA PHE A 250 -23.24 -12.62 1.22
C PHE A 250 -21.73 -12.91 1.24
N THR A 251 -20.87 -11.93 0.97
CA THR A 251 -19.42 -12.08 1.06
C THR A 251 -18.93 -11.68 2.44
N LYS A 252 -17.79 -12.23 2.84
CA LYS A 252 -17.13 -11.87 4.11
C LYS A 252 -16.34 -10.57 3.98
N CYS A 253 -15.83 -10.30 2.78
CA CYS A 253 -15.08 -9.10 2.44
C CYS A 253 -15.45 -8.53 1.08
N ASN A 254 -15.11 -7.25 0.88
CA ASN A 254 -15.33 -6.60 -0.41
C ASN A 254 -14.48 -7.26 -1.49
N CYS A 255 -13.22 -7.62 -1.20
CA CYS A 255 -12.35 -8.26 -2.19
C CYS A 255 -12.81 -9.67 -2.59
N ASP A 256 -13.62 -10.35 -1.77
CA ASP A 256 -14.22 -11.64 -2.13
C ASP A 256 -15.45 -11.51 -3.04
N SER A 257 -15.90 -10.28 -3.30
CA SER A 257 -17.01 -9.96 -4.21
C SER A 257 -16.69 -10.34 -5.65
N ALA A 258 -17.72 -10.80 -6.37
CA ALA A 258 -17.65 -10.99 -7.82
C ALA A 258 -18.00 -9.71 -8.60
N ALA A 259 -18.24 -8.59 -7.90
CA ALA A 259 -18.61 -7.32 -8.52
C ALA A 259 -17.53 -6.84 -9.51
N PRO A 260 -17.92 -6.41 -10.73
CA PRO A 260 -17.00 -5.96 -11.76
C PRO A 260 -16.53 -4.51 -11.52
N GLU A 261 -16.14 -4.17 -10.29
CA GLU A 261 -15.71 -2.82 -9.89
C GLU A 261 -14.46 -2.88 -8.99
N GLN A 262 -13.73 -1.77 -8.92
CA GLN A 262 -12.57 -1.68 -8.03
C GLN A 262 -13.04 -1.59 -6.59
N LEU A 263 -12.62 -2.53 -5.76
CA LEU A 263 -12.99 -2.62 -4.36
C LEU A 263 -11.77 -2.46 -3.46
N ALA A 264 -12.03 -2.31 -2.17
CA ALA A 264 -10.99 -2.30 -1.16
C ALA A 264 -11.51 -2.85 0.17
N ASP A 265 -10.60 -3.50 0.89
CA ASP A 265 -10.75 -3.80 2.30
C ASP A 265 -9.64 -3.10 3.08
N SER A 266 -10.04 -2.33 4.09
CA SER A 266 -9.14 -1.70 5.05
C SER A 266 -9.52 -2.14 6.45
N GLY A 267 -8.55 -2.46 7.28
CA GLY A 267 -8.80 -2.86 8.66
C GLY A 267 -7.62 -2.59 9.57
N VAL A 268 -7.89 -2.66 10.87
CA VAL A 268 -6.89 -2.50 11.93
C VAL A 268 -6.86 -3.79 12.72
N ILE A 269 -5.70 -4.45 12.75
CA ILE A 269 -5.43 -5.57 13.65
C ILE A 269 -5.09 -4.96 15.01
N ASN A 270 -5.77 -5.39 16.08
CA ASN A 270 -5.61 -4.83 17.42
C ASN A 270 -5.31 -5.90 18.49
N ASP A 271 -4.74 -7.03 18.06
CA ASP A 271 -4.24 -8.08 18.94
C ASP A 271 -2.71 -7.97 19.07
N LYS A 272 -2.25 -7.37 20.16
CA LYS A 272 -0.81 -7.19 20.43
C LYS A 272 -0.08 -8.50 20.73
N GLU A 273 -0.80 -9.59 21.05
CA GLU A 273 -0.18 -10.88 21.37
C GLU A 273 0.29 -11.62 20.11
N ILE A 274 -0.12 -11.17 18.92
CA ILE A 274 0.28 -11.77 17.63
C ILE A 274 0.96 -10.76 16.70
N LEU A 275 0.75 -9.45 16.90
CA LEU A 275 1.46 -8.42 16.15
C LEU A 275 2.96 -8.37 16.50
N PRO A 276 3.83 -7.86 15.61
CA PRO A 276 3.53 -7.22 14.31
C PRO A 276 3.29 -8.19 13.15
N VAL A 277 2.77 -7.68 12.03
CA VAL A 277 2.67 -8.39 10.74
C VAL A 277 4.07 -8.58 10.16
N THR A 278 4.51 -9.83 9.98
CA THR A 278 5.86 -10.14 9.49
C THR A 278 5.93 -10.40 7.99
N ARG A 279 4.79 -10.72 7.36
CA ARG A 279 4.68 -11.02 5.93
C ARG A 279 3.26 -10.83 5.43
N LEU A 280 3.15 -10.40 4.18
CA LEU A 280 1.90 -10.32 3.44
C LEU A 280 1.96 -11.24 2.22
N ASN A 281 0.94 -12.07 2.04
CA ASN A 281 0.86 -13.04 0.96
C ASN A 281 -0.46 -12.84 0.21
N PHE A 282 -0.38 -12.79 -1.12
CA PHE A 282 -1.52 -12.56 -1.99
C PHE A 282 -1.48 -13.52 -3.19
N GLY A 283 -2.66 -13.74 -3.76
CA GLY A 283 -2.84 -14.56 -4.95
C GLY A 283 -4.05 -14.14 -5.76
N ARG A 284 -4.42 -14.98 -6.73
CA ARG A 284 -5.58 -14.80 -7.61
C ARG A 284 -5.56 -13.55 -8.51
N THR A 285 -4.44 -12.85 -8.64
CA THR A 285 -4.20 -11.75 -9.60
C THR A 285 -3.66 -12.22 -10.97
N GLY A 286 -3.93 -13.47 -11.36
CA GLY A 286 -3.44 -14.06 -12.60
C GLY A 286 -4.25 -13.75 -13.87
N GLN A 287 -5.41 -13.11 -13.74
CA GLN A 287 -6.25 -12.72 -14.88
C GLN A 287 -5.72 -11.41 -15.49
N GLU A 288 -5.93 -11.19 -16.78
CA GLU A 288 -5.39 -10.01 -17.50
C GLU A 288 -5.84 -8.68 -16.87
N TYR A 289 -7.07 -8.65 -16.34
CA TYR A 289 -7.68 -7.49 -15.74
C TYR A 289 -7.64 -7.50 -14.21
N SER A 290 -7.26 -8.61 -13.57
CA SER A 290 -7.21 -8.66 -12.10
C SER A 290 -6.05 -7.84 -11.56
N SER A 291 -6.26 -7.15 -10.43
CA SER A 291 -5.25 -6.33 -9.78
C SER A 291 -5.35 -6.42 -8.26
N GLY A 292 -4.22 -6.23 -7.60
CA GLY A 292 -4.10 -6.22 -6.15
C GLY A 292 -3.00 -5.26 -5.73
N VAL A 293 -3.31 -4.30 -4.85
CA VAL A 293 -2.34 -3.37 -4.27
C VAL A 293 -2.53 -3.35 -2.77
N HIS A 294 -1.48 -3.69 -2.02
CA HIS A 294 -1.53 -3.68 -0.56
C HIS A 294 -0.78 -2.49 0.04
N THR A 295 -1.16 -2.12 1.25
CA THR A 295 -0.46 -1.14 2.08
C THR A 295 -0.50 -1.62 3.53
N LEU A 296 0.63 -1.54 4.21
CA LEU A 296 0.77 -1.91 5.61
C LEU A 296 1.13 -0.68 6.44
N GLY A 297 0.34 -0.36 7.44
CA GLY A 297 0.68 0.68 8.41
C GLY A 297 1.77 0.23 9.36
N ARG A 298 2.35 1.18 10.08
CA ARG A 298 3.35 0.91 11.12
C ARG A 298 2.78 0.06 12.24
N PHE A 299 3.65 -0.63 12.95
CA PHE A 299 3.30 -1.23 14.24
C PHE A 299 3.28 -0.11 15.29
N GLU A 300 2.11 0.15 15.86
CA GLU A 300 1.87 1.29 16.75
C GLU A 300 1.41 0.80 18.12
N CYS A 301 2.05 1.29 19.18
CA CYS A 301 1.74 0.93 20.55
C CYS A 301 1.52 2.18 21.42
N THR A 302 0.54 2.12 22.31
CA THR A 302 0.13 3.25 23.17
C THR A 302 -0.14 2.81 24.61
N GLY A 303 -0.20 3.79 25.51
CA GLY A 303 -0.53 3.59 26.92
C GLY A 303 0.50 2.74 27.69
N GLN A 304 0.11 2.22 28.86
CA GLN A 304 0.99 1.47 29.75
C GLN A 304 0.22 0.37 30.46
N VAL A 305 0.82 -0.82 30.61
CA VAL A 305 0.25 -1.87 31.45
C VAL A 305 0.28 -1.44 32.91
N ALA A 306 -0.88 -1.38 33.55
CA ALA A 306 -0.98 -1.12 34.99
C ALA A 306 -0.35 -2.29 35.77
N VAL A 307 0.73 -2.03 36.50
CA VAL A 307 1.27 -3.00 37.45
C VAL A 307 0.30 -3.09 38.62
N THR A 308 -0.51 -4.15 38.67
CA THR A 308 -1.33 -4.48 39.84
C THR A 308 -0.41 -4.87 41.00
N GLY A 309 0.05 -3.88 41.77
CA GLY A 309 0.94 -4.14 42.91
C GLY A 309 1.66 -2.95 43.55
N MET A 310 1.59 -1.73 43.01
CA MET A 310 2.08 -0.55 43.75
C MET A 310 0.94 0.09 44.55
N SER A 311 0.90 -0.26 45.84
CA SER A 311 0.26 0.57 46.87
C SER A 311 0.87 1.98 46.86
N THR A 312 -0.03 2.96 46.93
CA THR A 312 0.20 4.41 47.10
C THR A 312 1.31 4.77 48.06
#